data_AF-A0A441JVJ7-F1
#
_entry.id   AF-A0A441JVJ7-F1
#
_cell.length_a   1.000
_cell.length_b   1.000
_cell.length_c   1.000
_cell.angle_alpha   90.00
_cell.angle_beta   90.00
_cell.angle_gamma   90.00
#
_symmetry.space_group_name_H-M   'P 1'
#
loop_
_entity.id
_entity.type
_entity.pdbx_description
1 polymer ?
#
loop_
_entity_poly.entity_id
_entity_poly.type
_entity_poly.pdbx_seq_one_letter_code
_entity_poly.pdbx_strand_id
1 'polypeptide(L)'
;MDIDDIRNRAQGVAKGRVTAEELEFARSILLERRGDVGSALYIVGWCGSVSDAVLIESYLYGPERDLHGETALKALCRYLRLIDRYRPLLRELIMPPTDVGWTNSRMAAIQLAPNYLSGFQDDELGCQLVTILCDPNDPEQPSARAALVEILALKSELRDPFGLHEENGDMDAGYIVKLARQRFGCGRRVQ
;
A
#
# COMPACT_ATOMS: atom_id res chain seq x y z
N MET A 1 8.37 15.03 24.20
CA MET A 1 8.64 13.68 23.69
C MET A 1 8.88 13.82 22.20
N ASP A 2 9.95 13.24 21.66
CA ASP A 2 10.31 13.37 20.24
C ASP A 2 9.59 12.28 19.42
N ILE A 3 8.66 12.69 18.57
CA ILE A 3 7.82 11.77 17.79
C ILE A 3 8.60 11.08 16.67
N ASP A 4 9.64 11.73 16.11
CA ASP A 4 10.45 11.15 15.04
C ASP A 4 11.32 10.00 15.57
N ASP A 5 11.90 10.16 16.76
CA ASP A 5 12.65 9.09 17.43
C ASP A 5 11.75 7.86 17.70
N ILE A 6 10.53 8.09 18.22
CA ILE A 6 9.58 7.02 18.49
C ILE A 6 9.20 6.31 17.20
N ARG A 7 8.90 7.06 16.12
CA ARG A 7 8.58 6.49 14.80
C ARG A 7 9.72 5.60 14.30
N ASN A 8 10.96 6.09 14.39
CA ASN A 8 12.13 5.34 13.92
C ASN A 8 12.31 4.04 14.71
N ARG A 9 12.08 4.04 16.03
CA ARG A 9 12.07 2.81 16.84
C ARG A 9 10.91 1.88 16.50
N ALA A 10 9.70 2.42 16.31
CA ALA A 10 8.51 1.65 15.93
C ALA A 10 8.74 0.87 14.61
N GLN A 11 9.38 1.52 13.63
CA GLN A 11 9.69 0.94 12.32
C GLN A 11 10.92 0.02 12.33
N GLY A 12 11.64 -0.09 13.45
CA GLY A 12 12.88 -0.87 13.56
C GLY A 12 14.10 -0.23 12.89
N VAL A 13 14.01 1.05 12.50
CA VAL A 13 15.14 1.84 11.95
C VAL A 13 16.12 2.20 13.07
N ALA A 14 15.62 2.54 14.25
CA ALA A 14 16.39 2.81 15.45
C ALA A 14 16.22 1.68 16.49
N LYS A 15 17.23 1.50 17.35
CA LYS A 15 17.18 0.52 18.45
C LYS A 15 16.26 1.01 19.56
N GLY A 16 15.48 0.11 20.13
CA GLY A 16 14.63 0.35 21.30
C GLY A 16 13.20 -0.09 21.05
N ARG A 17 12.43 -0.29 22.13
CA ARG A 17 10.99 -0.56 22.04
C ARG A 17 10.22 0.74 22.27
N VAL A 18 9.05 0.85 21.67
CA VAL A 18 8.09 1.91 21.99
C VAL A 18 7.38 1.54 23.30
N THR A 19 7.33 2.45 24.26
CA THR A 19 6.65 2.24 25.54
C THR A 19 5.13 2.48 25.42
N ALA A 20 4.37 2.09 26.44
CA ALA A 20 2.93 2.35 26.47
C ALA A 20 2.63 3.85 26.49
N GLU A 21 3.40 4.64 27.24
CA GLU A 21 3.25 6.09 27.33
C GLU A 21 3.56 6.78 25.98
N GLU A 22 4.54 6.29 25.25
CA GLU A 22 4.88 6.79 23.91
C GLU A 22 3.78 6.47 22.88
N LEU A 23 3.16 5.30 23.00
CA LEU A 23 2.01 4.93 22.19
C LEU A 23 0.78 5.78 22.53
N GLU A 24 0.51 6.05 23.81
CA GLU A 24 -0.56 6.97 24.23
C GLU A 24 -0.31 8.40 23.74
N PHE A 25 0.94 8.86 23.74
CA PHE A 25 1.30 10.14 23.15
C PHE A 25 1.01 10.20 21.63
N ALA A 26 1.30 9.13 20.89
CA ALA A 26 0.92 9.05 19.48
C ALA A 26 -0.61 9.02 19.29
N ARG A 27 -1.35 8.30 20.14
CA ARG A 27 -2.82 8.31 20.13
C ARG A 27 -3.39 9.70 20.41
N SER A 28 -2.82 10.46 21.36
CA SER A 28 -3.30 11.81 21.67
C SER A 28 -3.10 12.76 20.48
N ILE A 29 -1.98 12.66 19.75
CA ILE A 29 -1.77 13.42 18.50
C ILE A 29 -2.89 13.15 17.49
N LEU A 30 -3.25 11.87 17.30
CA LEU A 30 -4.33 11.48 16.39
C LEU A 30 -5.72 11.93 16.87
N LEU A 31 -5.97 11.87 18.19
CA LEU A 31 -7.25 12.29 18.77
C LEU A 31 -7.45 13.81 18.68
N GLU A 32 -6.40 14.56 19.01
CA GLU A 32 -6.41 16.03 19.02
C GLU A 32 -6.20 16.66 17.63
N ARG A 33 -5.82 15.84 16.64
CA ARG A 33 -5.46 16.28 15.28
C ARG A 33 -4.40 17.38 15.28
N ARG A 34 -3.43 17.27 16.20
CA ARG A 34 -2.41 18.32 16.41
C ARG A 34 -1.04 17.72 16.60
N GLY A 35 -0.07 18.26 15.87
CA GLY A 35 1.31 17.79 15.85
C GLY A 35 1.62 17.00 14.59
N ASP A 36 2.56 16.08 14.67
CA ASP A 36 2.95 15.23 13.54
C ASP A 36 2.03 14.00 13.44
N VAL A 37 0.92 14.18 12.74
CA VAL A 37 -0.07 13.12 12.47
C VAL A 37 0.54 11.99 11.64
N GLY A 38 1.42 12.29 10.68
CA GLY A 38 2.03 11.28 9.83
C GLY A 38 2.86 10.29 10.65
N SER A 39 3.72 10.80 11.53
CA SER A 39 4.50 9.96 12.44
C SER A 39 3.61 9.20 13.43
N ALA A 40 2.58 9.85 13.97
CA ALA A 40 1.63 9.19 14.87
C ALA A 40 0.89 8.03 14.21
N LEU A 41 0.46 8.17 12.94
CA LEU A 41 -0.16 7.09 12.16
C LEU A 41 0.78 5.88 12.00
N TYR A 42 2.08 6.12 11.74
CA TYR A 42 3.06 5.04 11.69
C TYR A 42 3.22 4.34 13.04
N ILE A 43 3.36 5.10 14.13
CA ILE A 43 3.58 4.55 15.46
C ILE A 43 2.36 3.72 15.89
N VAL A 44 1.15 4.26 15.78
CA VAL A 44 -0.08 3.54 16.13
C VAL A 44 -0.30 2.34 15.19
N GLY A 45 0.04 2.46 13.91
CA GLY A 45 -0.01 1.34 12.97
C GLY A 45 0.90 0.17 13.38
N TRP A 46 2.15 0.44 13.75
CA TRP A 46 3.15 -0.59 14.08
C TRP A 46 3.03 -1.16 15.49
N CYS A 47 2.67 -0.32 16.46
CA CYS A 47 2.70 -0.67 17.88
C CYS A 47 1.32 -0.74 18.53
N GLY A 48 0.27 -0.31 17.83
CA GLY A 48 -1.10 -0.36 18.29
C GLY A 48 -1.75 -1.73 18.18
N SER A 49 -3.07 -1.74 18.28
CA SER A 49 -3.91 -2.92 18.25
C SER A 49 -5.13 -2.70 17.35
N VAL A 50 -5.91 -3.75 17.11
CA VAL A 50 -7.10 -3.68 16.25
C VAL A 50 -8.11 -2.63 16.75
N SER A 51 -8.17 -2.33 18.05
CA SER A 51 -9.08 -1.28 18.57
C SER A 51 -8.70 0.12 18.13
N ASP A 52 -7.44 0.35 17.74
CA ASP A 52 -6.97 1.64 17.23
C ASP A 52 -7.45 1.93 15.80
N ALA A 53 -8.05 0.95 15.11
CA ALA A 53 -8.54 1.11 13.75
C ALA A 53 -9.52 2.28 13.63
N VAL A 54 -10.45 2.44 14.58
CA VAL A 54 -11.46 3.52 14.56
C VAL A 54 -10.81 4.90 14.57
N LEU A 55 -9.70 5.06 15.31
CA LEU A 55 -8.96 6.30 15.38
C LEU A 55 -8.33 6.63 14.02
N ILE A 56 -7.71 5.64 13.38
CA ILE A 56 -7.05 5.78 12.07
C ILE A 56 -8.08 5.97 10.94
N GLU A 57 -9.24 5.28 11.00
CA GLU A 57 -10.31 5.40 10.00
C GLU A 57 -10.81 6.85 9.85
N SER A 58 -10.74 7.65 10.92
CA SER A 58 -11.10 9.07 10.87
C SER A 58 -10.20 9.91 9.96
N TYR A 59 -9.00 9.41 9.61
CA TYR A 59 -8.09 10.01 8.63
C TYR A 59 -8.26 9.46 7.23
N LEU A 60 -9.00 8.36 7.06
CA LEU A 60 -9.34 7.79 5.76
C LEU A 60 -10.64 8.40 5.20
N TYR A 61 -11.61 8.67 6.08
CA TYR A 61 -12.93 9.17 5.71
C TYR A 61 -13.18 10.63 6.10
N GLY A 62 -12.30 11.22 6.92
CA GLY A 62 -12.44 12.58 7.42
C GLY A 62 -11.90 13.68 6.49
N PRO A 63 -11.91 14.93 6.95
CA PRO A 63 -11.51 16.10 6.15
C PRO A 63 -10.01 16.10 5.78
N GLU A 64 -9.18 15.37 6.50
CA GLU A 64 -7.72 15.31 6.28
C GLU A 64 -7.30 14.15 5.36
N ARG A 65 -8.26 13.47 4.72
CA ARG A 65 -7.99 12.29 3.88
C ARG A 65 -7.07 12.56 2.70
N ASP A 66 -7.09 13.75 2.11
CA ASP A 66 -6.18 14.10 1.01
C ASP A 66 -4.73 14.27 1.48
N LEU A 67 -4.51 14.51 2.79
CA LEU A 67 -3.17 14.65 3.37
C LEU A 67 -2.67 13.35 4.00
N HIS A 68 -3.56 12.60 4.64
CA HIS A 68 -3.19 11.46 5.48
C HIS A 68 -3.82 10.13 5.06
N GLY A 69 -4.71 10.11 4.06
CA GLY A 69 -5.44 8.92 3.63
C GLY A 69 -4.53 7.78 3.20
N GLU A 70 -3.45 8.07 2.47
CA GLU A 70 -2.46 7.07 2.08
C GLU A 70 -1.81 6.41 3.29
N THR A 71 -1.34 7.23 4.23
CA THR A 71 -0.64 6.75 5.42
C THR A 71 -1.61 5.98 6.33
N ALA A 72 -2.84 6.47 6.47
CA ALA A 72 -3.91 5.82 7.23
C ALA A 72 -4.26 4.46 6.64
N LEU A 73 -4.45 4.37 5.31
CA LEU A 73 -4.78 3.12 4.63
C LEU A 73 -3.66 2.07 4.80
N LYS A 74 -2.39 2.49 4.66
CA LYS A 74 -1.23 1.62 4.90
C LYS A 74 -1.15 1.18 6.37
N ALA A 75 -1.40 2.08 7.32
CA ALA A 75 -1.39 1.76 8.74
C ALA A 75 -2.45 0.72 9.10
N LEU A 76 -3.67 0.87 8.59
CA LEU A 76 -4.77 -0.08 8.76
C LEU A 76 -4.45 -1.45 8.13
N CYS A 77 -4.08 -1.46 6.85
CA CYS A 77 -3.97 -2.69 6.08
C CYS A 77 -2.69 -3.48 6.39
N ARG A 78 -1.55 -2.79 6.42
CA ARG A 78 -0.22 -3.42 6.51
C ARG A 78 0.25 -3.57 7.95
N TYR A 79 0.18 -2.50 8.73
CA TYR A 79 0.81 -2.48 10.06
C TYR A 79 -0.10 -3.08 11.14
N LEU A 80 -1.38 -2.69 11.17
CA LEU A 80 -2.41 -3.34 12.01
C LEU A 80 -2.91 -4.68 11.45
N ARG A 81 -2.46 -5.05 10.24
CA ARG A 81 -2.78 -6.32 9.55
C ARG A 81 -4.28 -6.54 9.32
N LEU A 82 -5.03 -5.46 9.10
CA LEU A 82 -6.47 -5.52 8.86
C LEU A 82 -6.84 -5.68 7.37
N ILE A 83 -5.94 -6.26 6.58
CA ILE A 83 -6.11 -6.37 5.13
C ILE A 83 -7.44 -7.00 4.73
N ASP A 84 -7.87 -8.06 5.43
CA ASP A 84 -9.13 -8.76 5.18
C ASP A 84 -10.35 -7.83 5.31
N ARG A 85 -10.34 -6.93 6.32
CA ARG A 85 -11.42 -5.96 6.57
C ARG A 85 -11.50 -4.90 5.46
N TYR A 86 -10.37 -4.51 4.90
CA TYR A 86 -10.29 -3.43 3.91
C TYR A 86 -10.20 -3.92 2.46
N ARG A 87 -10.24 -5.23 2.19
CA ARG A 87 -10.26 -5.77 0.82
C ARG A 87 -11.30 -5.10 -0.08
N PRO A 88 -12.59 -4.94 0.32
CA PRO A 88 -13.57 -4.30 -0.55
C PRO A 88 -13.17 -2.88 -0.97
N LEU A 89 -12.64 -2.10 -0.03
CA LEU A 89 -12.16 -0.75 -0.31
C LEU A 89 -10.94 -0.77 -1.24
N LEU A 90 -9.95 -1.63 -0.98
CA LEU A 90 -8.76 -1.72 -1.84
C LEU A 90 -9.14 -2.05 -3.29
N ARG A 91 -10.08 -2.96 -3.47
CA ARG A 91 -10.61 -3.29 -4.80
C ARG A 91 -11.33 -2.09 -5.42
N GLU A 92 -12.19 -1.41 -4.69
CA GLU A 92 -12.88 -0.20 -5.14
C GLU A 92 -11.90 0.90 -5.59
N LEU A 93 -10.75 1.02 -4.93
CA LEU A 93 -9.73 2.03 -5.25
C LEU A 93 -8.83 1.62 -6.44
N ILE A 94 -8.57 0.33 -6.65
CA ILE A 94 -7.66 -0.17 -7.72
C ILE A 94 -8.36 -0.24 -9.09
N MET A 95 -9.63 -0.66 -9.11
CA MET A 95 -10.33 -0.99 -10.36
C MET A 95 -10.60 0.23 -11.26
N PRO A 96 -10.96 1.42 -10.75
CA PRO A 96 -11.15 2.61 -11.58
C PRO A 96 -9.84 3.09 -12.23
N PRO A 97 -9.92 3.87 -13.32
CA PRO A 97 -8.75 4.46 -13.98
C PRO A 97 -8.18 5.70 -13.26
N THR A 98 -8.90 6.24 -12.27
CA THR A 98 -8.55 7.47 -11.54
C THR A 98 -8.77 7.27 -10.05
N ASP A 99 -8.20 8.16 -9.23
CA ASP A 99 -8.46 8.21 -7.79
C ASP A 99 -9.96 8.30 -7.48
N VAL A 100 -10.36 7.65 -6.39
CA VAL A 100 -11.73 7.68 -5.85
C VAL A 100 -11.69 8.13 -4.40
N GLY A 101 -12.49 9.17 -4.10
CA GLY A 101 -12.65 9.70 -2.76
C GLY A 101 -11.55 10.70 -2.35
N TRP A 102 -10.27 10.36 -2.53
CA TRP A 102 -9.15 11.22 -2.14
C TRP A 102 -7.91 11.03 -3.02
N THR A 103 -7.05 12.03 -3.02
CA THR A 103 -5.83 12.14 -3.85
C THR A 103 -4.84 11.03 -3.54
N ASN A 104 -4.32 10.34 -4.56
CA ASN A 104 -3.40 9.19 -4.47
C ASN A 104 -4.01 7.92 -3.85
N SER A 105 -5.34 7.83 -3.79
CA SER A 105 -6.03 6.65 -3.27
C SER A 105 -5.76 5.38 -4.07
N ARG A 106 -5.69 5.50 -5.40
CA ARG A 106 -5.40 4.39 -6.30
C ARG A 106 -3.96 3.91 -6.13
N MET A 107 -2.99 4.83 -6.11
CA MET A 107 -1.58 4.51 -5.81
C MET A 107 -1.44 3.73 -4.50
N ALA A 108 -2.02 4.26 -3.42
CA ALA A 108 -1.93 3.67 -2.09
C ALA A 108 -2.50 2.25 -2.06
N ALA A 109 -3.63 2.03 -2.73
CA ALA A 109 -4.25 0.72 -2.81
C ALA A 109 -3.43 -0.28 -3.65
N ILE A 110 -2.87 0.15 -4.79
CA ILE A 110 -1.99 -0.68 -5.62
C ILE A 110 -0.76 -1.13 -4.84
N GLN A 111 -0.14 -0.23 -4.06
CA GLN A 111 1.00 -0.57 -3.21
C GLN A 111 0.67 -1.58 -2.09
N LEU A 112 -0.62 -1.76 -1.77
CA LEU A 112 -1.13 -2.76 -0.83
C LEU A 112 -1.62 -4.04 -1.52
N ALA A 113 -1.61 -4.11 -2.86
CA ALA A 113 -2.03 -5.29 -3.61
C ALA A 113 -1.26 -6.58 -3.24
N PRO A 114 0.06 -6.55 -2.94
CA PRO A 114 0.76 -7.74 -2.44
C PRO A 114 0.17 -8.28 -1.13
N ASN A 115 -0.20 -7.37 -0.21
CA ASN A 115 -0.88 -7.74 1.03
C ASN A 115 -2.29 -8.28 0.73
N TYR A 116 -3.02 -7.64 -0.18
CA TYR A 116 -4.38 -8.00 -0.56
C TYR A 116 -4.46 -9.44 -1.13
N LEU A 117 -3.57 -9.78 -2.06
CA LEU A 117 -3.53 -11.07 -2.77
C LEU A 117 -2.81 -12.17 -1.98
N SER A 118 -2.18 -11.84 -0.86
CA SER A 118 -1.54 -12.82 0.01
C SER A 118 -2.60 -13.76 0.61
N GLY A 119 -2.62 -15.00 0.15
CA GLY A 119 -3.59 -16.02 0.60
C GLY A 119 -5.02 -15.79 0.12
N PHE A 120 -5.24 -14.89 -0.85
CA PHE A 120 -6.56 -14.57 -1.39
C PHE A 120 -6.50 -14.48 -2.92
N GLN A 121 -7.41 -15.17 -3.60
CA GLN A 121 -7.45 -15.20 -5.06
C GLN A 121 -8.44 -14.16 -5.59
N ASP A 122 -7.92 -13.25 -6.39
CA ASP A 122 -8.69 -12.26 -7.15
C ASP A 122 -8.00 -12.02 -8.48
N ASP A 123 -8.29 -12.90 -9.43
CA ASP A 123 -7.65 -12.90 -10.75
C ASP A 123 -7.98 -11.64 -11.54
N GLU A 124 -9.17 -11.06 -11.34
CA GLU A 124 -9.58 -9.83 -12.01
C GLU A 124 -8.74 -8.64 -11.54
N LEU A 125 -8.52 -8.49 -10.23
CA LEU A 125 -7.63 -7.45 -9.70
C LEU A 125 -6.19 -7.68 -10.17
N GLY A 126 -5.73 -8.93 -10.18
CA GLY A 126 -4.43 -9.28 -10.75
C GLY A 126 -4.29 -8.86 -12.23
N CYS A 127 -5.34 -9.05 -13.03
CA CYS A 127 -5.37 -8.59 -14.41
C CYS A 127 -5.46 -7.08 -14.55
N GLN A 128 -6.13 -6.39 -13.63
CA GLN A 128 -6.13 -4.94 -13.60
C GLN A 128 -4.71 -4.39 -13.38
N LEU A 129 -3.92 -4.97 -12.47
CA LEU A 129 -2.51 -4.59 -12.29
C LEU A 129 -1.69 -4.78 -13.57
N VAL A 130 -1.96 -5.85 -14.34
CA VAL A 130 -1.32 -6.07 -15.64
C VAL A 130 -1.72 -4.99 -16.65
N THR A 131 -3.00 -4.61 -16.70
CA THR A 131 -3.48 -3.53 -17.56
C THR A 131 -2.77 -2.22 -17.25
N ILE A 132 -2.67 -1.87 -15.96
CA ILE A 132 -1.98 -0.65 -15.49
C ILE A 132 -0.49 -0.67 -15.89
N LEU A 133 0.21 -1.80 -15.68
CA LEU A 133 1.61 -1.93 -16.08
C LEU A 133 1.81 -1.79 -17.61
N CYS A 134 0.85 -2.26 -18.40
CA CYS A 134 0.92 -2.21 -19.87
C CYS A 134 0.57 -0.83 -20.45
N ASP A 135 -0.01 0.09 -19.68
CA ASP A 135 -0.34 1.44 -20.15
C ASP A 135 0.79 2.42 -19.81
N PRO A 136 1.58 2.89 -20.79
CA PRO A 136 2.66 3.85 -20.53
C PRO A 136 2.16 5.24 -20.09
N ASN A 137 0.86 5.54 -20.25
CA ASN A 137 0.28 6.81 -19.83
C ASN A 137 -0.42 6.72 -18.47
N ASP A 138 -0.54 5.52 -17.88
CA ASP A 138 -1.13 5.37 -16.57
C ASP A 138 -0.11 5.84 -15.51
N PRO A 139 -0.43 6.86 -14.69
CA PRO A 139 0.49 7.38 -13.68
C PRO A 139 0.85 6.33 -12.61
N GLU A 140 0.04 5.28 -12.45
CA GLU A 140 0.26 4.21 -11.49
C GLU A 140 1.05 3.02 -12.06
N GLN A 141 1.53 3.12 -13.30
CA GLN A 141 2.36 2.09 -13.92
C GLN A 141 3.56 1.67 -13.04
N PRO A 142 4.35 2.58 -12.43
CA PRO A 142 5.44 2.20 -11.53
C PRO A 142 4.95 1.45 -10.27
N SER A 143 3.83 1.88 -9.69
CA SER A 143 3.21 1.24 -8.53
C SER A 143 2.75 -0.18 -8.86
N ALA A 144 2.12 -0.37 -10.02
CA ALA A 144 1.69 -1.68 -10.50
C ALA A 144 2.87 -2.61 -10.80
N ARG A 145 3.95 -2.08 -11.40
CA ARG A 145 5.21 -2.81 -11.58
C ARG A 145 5.73 -3.34 -10.25
N ALA A 146 5.91 -2.44 -9.28
CA ALA A 146 6.45 -2.79 -7.97
C ALA A 146 5.58 -3.84 -7.26
N ALA A 147 4.25 -3.67 -7.29
CA ALA A 147 3.32 -4.64 -6.72
C ALA A 147 3.44 -6.02 -7.38
N LEU A 148 3.46 -6.08 -8.73
CA LEU A 148 3.57 -7.35 -9.46
C LEU A 148 4.92 -8.04 -9.20
N VAL A 149 6.01 -7.30 -9.08
CA VAL A 149 7.33 -7.86 -8.71
C VAL A 149 7.28 -8.52 -7.33
N GLU A 150 6.59 -7.90 -6.36
CA GLU A 150 6.46 -8.46 -5.01
C GLU A 150 5.53 -9.69 -5.00
N ILE A 151 4.36 -9.60 -5.63
CA ILE A 151 3.38 -10.70 -5.75
C ILE A 151 4.00 -11.94 -6.40
N LEU A 152 4.81 -11.74 -7.44
CA LEU A 152 5.46 -12.82 -8.19
C LEU A 152 6.84 -13.20 -7.63
N ALA A 153 7.31 -12.53 -6.57
CA ALA A 153 8.61 -12.73 -5.94
C ALA A 153 9.82 -12.61 -6.90
N LEU A 154 9.78 -11.69 -7.86
CA LEU A 154 10.76 -11.57 -8.96
C LEU A 154 11.99 -10.71 -8.66
N LYS A 155 12.11 -10.16 -7.45
CA LYS A 155 13.14 -9.15 -7.13
C LYS A 155 14.58 -9.59 -7.42
N SER A 156 14.89 -10.89 -7.29
CA SER A 156 16.22 -11.45 -7.59
C SER A 156 16.40 -11.92 -9.04
N GLU A 157 15.34 -11.93 -9.85
CA GLU A 157 15.36 -12.39 -11.24
C GLU A 157 15.49 -11.25 -12.25
N LEU A 158 15.08 -10.04 -11.86
CA LEU A 158 15.04 -8.86 -12.70
C LEU A 158 16.34 -8.06 -12.60
N ARG A 159 16.74 -7.43 -13.70
CA ARG A 159 17.90 -6.53 -13.74
C ARG A 159 17.54 -5.16 -13.20
N ASP A 160 16.36 -4.69 -13.57
CA ASP A 160 15.75 -3.47 -13.09
C ASP A 160 14.31 -3.75 -12.65
N PRO A 161 14.14 -4.24 -11.40
CA PRO A 161 12.82 -4.54 -10.85
C PRO A 161 11.87 -3.34 -10.87
N PHE A 162 12.40 -2.11 -10.83
CA PHE A 162 11.61 -0.90 -10.64
C PHE A 162 11.50 -0.02 -11.91
N GLY A 163 12.22 -0.35 -12.98
CA GLY A 163 12.16 0.40 -14.23
C GLY A 163 12.81 1.79 -14.12
N LEU A 164 13.84 1.93 -13.29
CA LEU A 164 14.57 3.18 -13.06
C LEU A 164 15.60 3.48 -14.15
N HIS A 165 15.97 2.48 -14.96
CA HIS A 165 16.96 2.60 -16.02
C HIS A 165 16.28 2.57 -17.39
N GLU A 166 16.42 3.66 -18.15
CA GLU A 166 15.94 3.79 -19.52
C GLU A 166 16.83 3.00 -20.51
N GLU A 167 16.85 1.68 -20.40
CA GLU A 167 17.41 0.84 -21.46
C GLU A 167 16.38 0.65 -22.58
N ASN A 168 16.81 0.81 -23.83
CA ASN A 168 15.97 0.59 -25.01
C ASN A 168 15.41 -0.84 -25.01
N GLY A 169 14.11 -0.97 -24.70
CA GLY A 169 13.41 -2.25 -24.61
C GLY A 169 13.43 -2.82 -23.19
N ASP A 170 12.40 -2.51 -22.41
CA ASP A 170 12.21 -3.03 -21.06
C ASP A 170 11.82 -4.52 -21.09
N MET A 171 12.83 -5.37 -21.22
CA MET A 171 12.68 -6.83 -21.23
C MET A 171 12.10 -7.34 -19.90
N ASP A 172 12.36 -6.64 -18.80
CA ASP A 172 11.86 -6.97 -17.47
C ASP A 172 10.34 -6.74 -17.39
N ALA A 173 9.82 -5.64 -17.94
CA ALA A 173 8.37 -5.41 -18.05
C ALA A 173 7.69 -6.53 -18.85
N GLY A 174 8.27 -6.95 -19.98
CA GLY A 174 7.77 -8.07 -20.77
C GLY A 174 7.72 -9.39 -19.98
N TYR A 175 8.76 -9.67 -19.18
CA TYR A 175 8.83 -10.85 -18.32
C TYR A 175 7.81 -10.81 -17.18
N ILE A 176 7.67 -9.67 -16.49
CA ILE A 176 6.67 -9.44 -15.44
C ILE A 176 5.25 -9.68 -16.01
N VAL A 177 4.92 -9.05 -17.14
CA VAL A 177 3.60 -9.19 -17.78
C VAL A 177 3.31 -10.65 -18.14
N LYS A 178 4.28 -11.36 -18.72
CA LYS A 178 4.11 -12.78 -19.08
C LYS A 178 3.75 -13.63 -17.87
N LEU A 179 4.50 -13.51 -16.78
CA LEU A 179 4.28 -14.29 -15.56
C LEU A 179 2.98 -13.89 -14.86
N ALA A 180 2.67 -12.60 -14.79
CA ALA A 180 1.42 -12.11 -14.22
C ALA A 180 0.19 -12.65 -14.98
N ARG A 181 0.21 -12.59 -16.33
CA ARG A 181 -0.87 -13.15 -17.17
C ARG A 181 -1.03 -14.66 -16.96
N GLN A 182 0.07 -15.39 -16.77
CA GLN A 182 0.02 -16.81 -16.47
C GLN A 182 -0.58 -17.07 -15.08
N ARG A 183 -0.20 -16.27 -14.08
CA ARG A 183 -0.65 -16.40 -12.67
C ARG A 183 -2.13 -16.09 -12.49
N PHE A 184 -2.64 -15.08 -13.19
CA PHE A 184 -4.01 -14.56 -13.04
C PHE A 184 -4.93 -14.93 -14.21
N GLY A 185 -4.45 -15.61 -15.24
CA GLY A 185 -5.28 -16.05 -16.37
C GLY A 185 -5.76 -14.92 -17.30
N CYS A 186 -5.10 -13.77 -17.30
CA CYS A 186 -5.53 -12.61 -18.08
C CYS A 186 -5.53 -12.87 -19.58
N GLY A 187 -6.61 -12.46 -20.25
CA GLY A 187 -6.77 -12.65 -21.70
C GLY A 187 -7.23 -14.06 -22.12
N ARG A 188 -7.44 -14.99 -21.18
CA ARG A 188 -8.22 -16.20 -21.45
C ARG A 188 -9.69 -15.79 -21.48
N ARG A 189 -10.29 -15.69 -22.68
CA ARG A 189 -11.75 -15.69 -22.78
C ARG A 189 -12.24 -16.98 -22.14
N VAL A 190 -13.08 -16.88 -21.12
CA VAL A 190 -13.92 -17.99 -20.67
C VAL A 190 -14.75 -18.38 -21.90
N GLN A 191 -14.49 -19.58 -22.43
CA GLN A 191 -15.35 -20.20 -23.43
C GLN A 191 -16.59 -20.75 -22.73
#